data_AF-A0A538NHX1-F1
#
_entry.id   AF-A0A538NHX1-F1
#
_cell.length_a   1.000
_cell.length_b   1.000
_cell.length_c   1.000
_cell.angle_alpha   90.00
_cell.angle_beta   90.00
_cell.angle_gamma   90.00
#
_symmetry.space_group_name_H-M   'P 1'
#
loop_
_entity.id
_entity.type
_entity.pdbx_description
1 polymer ?
#
loop_
_entity_poly.entity_id
_entity_poly.type
_entity_poly.pdbx_seq_one_letter_code
_entity_poly.pdbx_strand_id
1 'polypeptide(L)'
;MFFPISNTHINPIYLAVVGFIIGILGGFFGVGGSFIAGPALRLMGVDWNYAVGTDLAHIVGKSIVAAKQHRALGNVDLKLGFFMAFGTIAGAECGAQLIQALKRAGNVNVVVSYVAIVVYFGIAVFMLWESRKTLRSGRGRSQSGLVKGAESKKDRSAFSPVTRNIQRLKIWPM
;
A
#
# COMPACT_ATOMS: atom_id res chain seq x y z
N MET A 1 -2.11 -5.35 -29.70
CA MET A 1 -1.47 -4.03 -29.78
C MET A 1 0.02 -4.19 -29.52
N PHE A 2 0.84 -3.67 -30.42
CA PHE A 2 2.30 -3.71 -30.27
C PHE A 2 2.73 -2.58 -29.36
N PHE A 3 3.47 -2.90 -28.30
CA PHE A 3 4.09 -1.92 -27.42
C PHE A 3 5.56 -1.75 -27.81
N PRO A 4 5.92 -0.65 -28.52
CA PRO A 4 7.28 -0.45 -29.02
C PRO A 4 8.32 -0.25 -27.92
N ILE A 5 7.89 0.16 -26.73
CA ILE A 5 8.76 0.46 -25.58
C ILE A 5 9.16 -0.82 -24.83
N SER A 6 8.34 -1.87 -24.89
CA SER A 6 8.56 -3.15 -24.20
C SER A 6 8.68 -4.35 -25.16
N ASN A 7 8.69 -4.12 -26.47
CA ASN A 7 8.75 -5.16 -27.52
C ASN A 7 7.75 -6.33 -27.30
N THR A 8 6.54 -6.01 -26.83
CA THR A 8 5.54 -7.03 -26.46
C THR A 8 4.23 -6.83 -27.22
N HIS A 9 3.65 -7.93 -27.68
CA HIS A 9 2.32 -7.95 -28.30
C HIS A 9 1.28 -8.31 -27.24
N ILE A 10 0.47 -7.33 -26.82
CA ILE A 10 -0.57 -7.53 -25.80
C ILE A 10 -1.95 -7.27 -26.40
N ASN A 11 -2.92 -8.12 -26.11
CA ASN A 11 -4.29 -7.93 -26.57
C ASN A 11 -4.97 -6.75 -25.84
N PRO A 12 -5.48 -5.72 -26.53
CA PRO A 12 -6.13 -4.56 -25.89
C PRO A 12 -7.35 -4.95 -25.05
N ILE A 13 -8.09 -6.00 -25.43
CA ILE A 13 -9.25 -6.47 -24.68
C ILE A 13 -8.83 -6.97 -23.28
N TYR A 14 -7.67 -7.62 -23.20
CA TYR A 14 -7.15 -8.17 -21.95
C TYR A 14 -6.70 -7.06 -21.00
N LEU A 15 -6.03 -6.02 -21.54
CA LEU A 15 -5.66 -4.84 -20.76
C LEU A 15 -6.89 -4.11 -20.19
N ALA A 16 -7.97 -4.02 -20.97
CA ALA A 16 -9.22 -3.43 -20.50
C ALA A 16 -9.83 -4.23 -19.34
N VAL A 17 -9.90 -5.56 -19.46
CA VAL A 17 -10.45 -6.44 -18.41
C VAL A 17 -9.58 -6.39 -17.14
N VAL A 18 -8.26 -6.52 -17.29
CA VAL A 18 -7.32 -6.48 -16.16
C VAL A 18 -7.35 -5.10 -15.49
N GLY A 19 -7.32 -4.02 -16.27
CA GLY A 19 -7.42 -2.66 -15.75
C GLY A 19 -8.74 -2.41 -15.00
N PHE A 20 -9.85 -2.95 -15.52
CA PHE A 20 -11.16 -2.86 -14.87
C PHE A 20 -11.19 -3.60 -13.53
N ILE A 21 -10.70 -4.84 -13.48
CA ILE A 21 -10.62 -5.63 -12.24
C ILE A 21 -9.73 -4.93 -11.21
N ILE A 22 -8.54 -4.46 -11.61
CA ILE A 22 -7.61 -3.74 -10.72
C ILE A 22 -8.24 -2.42 -10.25
N GLY A 23 -9.00 -1.75 -11.11
CA GLY A 23 -9.76 -0.54 -10.76
C GLY A 23 -10.77 -0.80 -9.65
N ILE A 24 -11.62 -1.82 -9.82
CA ILE A 24 -12.61 -2.25 -8.83
C ILE A 24 -11.93 -2.63 -7.52
N LEU A 25 -10.98 -3.58 -7.55
CA LEU A 25 -10.28 -4.04 -6.35
C LEU A 25 -9.56 -2.89 -5.64
N GLY A 26 -8.89 -2.02 -6.40
CA GLY A 26 -8.22 -0.86 -5.84
C GLY A 26 -9.16 0.15 -5.19
N GLY A 27 -10.36 0.32 -5.74
CA GLY A 27 -11.40 1.16 -5.16
C GLY A 27 -11.98 0.56 -3.86
N PHE A 28 -12.25 -0.74 -3.84
CA PHE A 28 -12.82 -1.43 -2.67
C PHE A 28 -11.87 -1.45 -1.47
N PHE A 29 -10.60 -1.80 -1.70
CA PHE A 29 -9.64 -1.93 -0.60
C PHE A 29 -9.10 -0.57 -0.12
N GLY A 30 -9.21 0.50 -0.92
CA GLY A 30 -8.62 1.80 -0.60
C GLY A 30 -7.08 1.82 -0.58
N VAL A 31 -6.43 0.67 -0.72
CA VAL A 31 -4.96 0.50 -0.78
C VAL A 31 -4.40 0.74 -2.20
N GLY A 32 -5.25 1.09 -3.17
CA GLY A 32 -4.82 1.45 -4.54
C GLY A 32 -4.80 0.30 -5.56
N GLY A 33 -4.98 -0.96 -5.15
CA GLY A 33 -5.13 -2.14 -6.07
C GLY A 33 -3.89 -2.50 -6.89
N SER A 34 -2.85 -1.69 -6.79
CA SER A 34 -1.63 -1.74 -7.58
C SER A 34 -0.68 -2.90 -7.26
N PHE A 35 -0.89 -3.57 -6.11
CA PHE A 35 -0.16 -4.79 -5.78
C PHE A 35 -0.38 -5.94 -6.79
N ILE A 36 -1.47 -5.89 -7.58
CA ILE A 36 -1.77 -6.86 -8.66
C ILE A 36 -1.24 -6.37 -10.02
N ALA A 37 -1.25 -5.05 -10.25
CA ALA A 37 -0.93 -4.46 -11.55
C ALA A 37 0.50 -4.76 -11.98
N GLY A 38 1.48 -4.55 -11.09
CA GLY A 38 2.89 -4.83 -11.36
C GLY A 38 3.15 -6.29 -11.78
N PRO A 39 2.77 -7.29 -10.97
CA PRO A 39 2.91 -8.70 -11.33
C PRO A 39 2.16 -9.09 -12.60
N ALA A 40 0.94 -8.58 -12.80
CA ALA A 40 0.16 -8.84 -14.01
C ALA A 40 0.92 -8.34 -15.26
N LEU A 41 1.47 -7.12 -15.22
CA LEU A 41 2.29 -6.56 -16.29
C LEU A 41 3.55 -7.38 -16.55
N ARG A 42 4.23 -7.85 -15.49
CA ARG A 42 5.43 -8.68 -15.64
C ARG A 42 5.12 -10.04 -16.29
N LEU A 43 4.00 -10.67 -15.93
CA LEU A 43 3.54 -11.93 -16.52
C LEU A 43 3.20 -11.77 -18.01
N MET A 44 2.82 -10.55 -18.43
CA MET A 44 2.59 -10.21 -19.84
C MET A 44 3.89 -9.99 -20.64
N GLY A 45 5.06 -10.17 -20.03
CA GLY A 45 6.36 -10.01 -20.69
C GLY A 45 6.92 -8.59 -20.67
N VAL A 46 6.29 -7.67 -19.93
CA VAL A 46 6.80 -6.30 -19.74
C VAL A 46 7.92 -6.33 -18.71
N ASP A 47 9.06 -5.70 -19.01
CA ASP A 47 10.17 -5.58 -18.07
C ASP A 47 9.77 -4.81 -16.81
N TRP A 48 10.40 -5.16 -15.67
CA TRP A 48 10.07 -4.59 -14.36
C TRP A 48 10.17 -3.06 -14.31
N ASN A 49 11.10 -2.46 -15.06
CA ASN A 49 11.27 -1.00 -15.09
C ASN A 49 10.01 -0.30 -15.64
N TYR A 50 9.40 -0.86 -16.69
CA TYR A 50 8.20 -0.29 -17.30
C TYR A 50 6.96 -0.63 -16.48
N ALA A 51 6.86 -1.86 -15.96
CA ALA A 51 5.74 -2.29 -15.14
C ALA A 51 5.58 -1.43 -13.87
N VAL A 52 6.68 -1.14 -13.17
CA VAL A 52 6.67 -0.27 -11.98
C VAL A 52 6.31 1.17 -12.35
N GLY A 53 6.87 1.71 -13.44
CA GLY A 53 6.56 3.06 -13.89
C GLY A 53 5.08 3.25 -14.26
N THR A 54 4.50 2.31 -15.00
CA THR A 54 3.07 2.32 -15.35
C THR A 54 2.18 2.22 -14.12
N ASP A 55 2.55 1.37 -13.16
CA ASP A 55 1.79 1.21 -11.93
C ASP A 55 1.81 2.49 -11.06
N LEU A 56 2.97 3.15 -10.94
CA LEU A 56 3.06 4.44 -10.25
C LEU A 56 2.15 5.51 -10.87
N ALA A 57 2.11 5.61 -12.20
CA ALA A 57 1.21 6.54 -12.88
C ALA A 57 -0.28 6.25 -12.56
N HIS A 58 -0.64 4.96 -12.49
CA HIS A 58 -1.99 4.54 -12.13
C HIS A 58 -2.35 4.88 -10.67
N ILE A 59 -1.42 4.68 -9.73
CA ILE A 59 -1.60 5.06 -8.32
C ILE A 59 -1.84 6.55 -8.18
N VAL A 60 -1.07 7.39 -8.89
CA VAL A 60 -1.21 8.85 -8.82
C VAL A 60 -2.62 9.29 -9.20
N GLY A 61 -3.18 8.76 -10.29
CA GLY A 61 -4.54 9.08 -10.72
C GLY A 61 -5.60 8.76 -9.66
N LYS A 62 -5.51 7.59 -9.03
CA LYS A 62 -6.44 7.18 -7.95
C LYS A 62 -6.26 8.03 -6.70
N SER A 63 -5.01 8.31 -6.33
CA SER A 63 -4.69 9.11 -5.14
C SER A 63 -5.23 10.52 -5.21
N ILE A 64 -5.24 11.14 -6.39
CA ILE A 64 -5.83 12.49 -6.58
C ILE A 64 -7.34 12.45 -6.30
N VAL A 65 -8.06 11.47 -6.84
CA VAL A 65 -9.50 11.33 -6.63
C VAL A 65 -9.82 11.03 -5.17
N ALA A 66 -9.07 10.11 -4.54
CA ALA A 66 -9.19 9.77 -3.14
C ALA A 66 -8.92 10.97 -2.21
N ALA A 67 -7.84 11.72 -2.48
CA ALA A 67 -7.49 12.92 -1.73
C ALA A 67 -8.55 14.01 -1.87
N LYS A 68 -9.10 14.22 -3.08
CA LYS A 68 -10.21 15.17 -3.29
C LYS A 68 -11.44 14.79 -2.46
N GLN A 69 -11.81 13.50 -2.47
CA GLN A 69 -12.96 13.01 -1.71
C GLN A 69 -12.74 13.17 -0.20
N HIS A 70 -11.57 12.79 0.32
CA HIS A 70 -11.27 12.92 1.74
C HIS A 70 -11.12 14.37 2.19
N ARG A 71 -10.66 15.27 1.30
CA ARG A 71 -10.62 16.71 1.56
C ARG A 71 -12.02 17.28 1.72
N ALA A 72 -12.98 16.83 0.90
CA ALA A 72 -14.38 17.23 1.03
C ALA A 72 -15.00 16.78 2.36
N LEU A 73 -14.49 15.71 2.97
CA LEU A 73 -14.94 15.21 4.28
C LEU A 73 -14.27 15.93 5.48
N GLY A 74 -13.32 16.85 5.24
CA GLY A 74 -12.60 17.55 6.31
C GLY A 74 -11.50 16.74 7.00
N ASN A 75 -11.19 15.54 6.51
CA ASN A 75 -10.22 14.61 7.12
C ASN A 75 -8.78 14.77 6.62
N VAL A 76 -8.46 15.85 5.90
CA VAL A 76 -7.14 16.03 5.28
C VAL A 76 -6.33 17.10 6.00
N ASP A 77 -5.31 16.65 6.74
CA ASP A 77 -4.25 17.50 7.23
C ASP A 77 -3.18 17.69 6.13
N LEU A 78 -3.19 18.87 5.50
CA LEU A 78 -2.25 19.22 4.44
C LEU A 78 -0.80 19.31 4.96
N LYS A 79 -0.60 19.72 6.21
CA LYS A 79 0.73 19.89 6.79
C LYS A 79 1.37 18.53 7.02
N LEU A 80 0.63 17.58 7.61
CA LEU A 80 1.07 16.19 7.72
C LEU A 80 1.29 15.56 6.34
N GLY A 81 0.37 15.81 5.39
CA GLY A 81 0.50 15.34 4.01
C GLY A 81 1.79 15.79 3.34
N PHE A 82 2.21 17.04 3.54
CA PHE A 82 3.48 17.55 3.01
C PHE A 82 4.70 16.84 3.60
N PHE A 83 4.74 16.62 4.91
CA PHE A 83 5.84 15.86 5.54
C PHE A 83 5.91 14.42 5.04
N MET A 84 4.75 13.76 4.89
CA MET A 84 4.68 12.41 4.34
C MET A 84 5.16 12.38 2.89
N ALA A 85 4.70 13.33 2.06
CA ALA A 85 5.10 13.44 0.66
C ALA A 85 6.63 13.57 0.52
N PHE A 86 7.22 14.48 1.30
CA PHE A 86 8.67 14.71 1.26
C PHE A 86 9.46 13.45 1.69
N GLY A 87 9.02 12.78 2.76
CA GLY A 87 9.61 11.52 3.21
C GLY A 87 9.50 10.41 2.17
N THR A 88 8.34 10.27 1.52
CA THR A 88 8.16 9.28 0.45
C THR A 88 8.99 9.57 -0.80
N ILE A 89 9.12 10.84 -1.21
CA ILE A 89 9.94 11.21 -2.37
C ILE A 89 11.41 10.91 -2.08
N ALA A 90 11.92 11.35 -0.93
CA ALA A 90 13.31 11.09 -0.55
C ALA A 90 13.59 9.58 -0.41
N GLY A 91 12.68 8.83 0.22
CA GLY A 91 12.81 7.38 0.36
C GLY A 91 12.77 6.64 -0.98
N ALA A 92 11.85 7.02 -1.88
CA ALA A 92 11.72 6.41 -3.21
C ALA A 92 12.95 6.69 -4.08
N GLU A 93 13.47 7.92 -4.06
CA GLU A 93 14.66 8.32 -4.81
C GLU A 93 15.91 7.58 -4.29
N CYS A 94 16.12 7.56 -2.97
CA CYS A 94 17.21 6.79 -2.36
C CYS A 94 17.13 5.29 -2.69
N GLY A 95 15.93 4.71 -2.64
CA GLY A 95 15.70 3.32 -3.01
C GLY A 95 16.00 3.03 -4.48
N ALA A 96 15.56 3.92 -5.39
CA ALA A 96 15.84 3.81 -6.81
C ALA A 96 17.34 3.87 -7.11
N GLN A 97 18.06 4.80 -6.47
CA GLN A 97 19.52 4.92 -6.59
C GLN A 97 20.24 3.69 -6.05
N LEU A 98 19.79 3.12 -4.93
CA LEU A 98 20.34 1.88 -4.38
C LEU A 98 20.15 0.71 -5.36
N ILE A 99 18.97 0.56 -5.95
CA ILE A 99 18.71 -0.48 -6.96
C ILE A 99 19.60 -0.30 -8.19
N GLN A 100 19.77 0.94 -8.66
CA GLN A 100 20.68 1.22 -9.79
C GLN A 100 22.15 0.93 -9.45
N ALA A 101 22.59 1.24 -8.24
CA ALA A 101 23.94 0.92 -7.77
C ALA A 101 24.18 -0.60 -7.74
N LEU A 102 23.22 -1.37 -7.21
CA LEU A 102 23.26 -2.83 -7.26
C LEU A 102 23.25 -3.32 -8.72
N LYS A 103 22.56 -2.64 -9.64
CA LYS A 103 22.42 -3.07 -11.05
C LYS A 103 23.76 -3.06 -11.74
N ARG A 104 24.59 -2.04 -11.44
CA ARG A 104 25.97 -1.94 -11.92
C ARG A 104 26.87 -3.04 -11.36
N ALA A 105 26.57 -3.55 -10.16
CA ALA A 105 27.29 -4.65 -9.53
C ALA A 105 26.89 -6.04 -10.08
N GLY A 106 25.96 -6.14 -11.03
CA GLY A 106 25.60 -7.37 -11.74
C GLY A 106 24.70 -8.35 -10.99
N ASN A 107 24.39 -8.12 -9.71
CA ASN A 107 23.63 -9.06 -8.87
C ASN A 107 22.23 -8.58 -8.44
N VAL A 108 21.62 -7.65 -9.18
CA VAL A 108 20.32 -7.04 -8.80
C VAL A 108 19.20 -8.04 -8.64
N ASN A 109 19.00 -8.92 -9.61
CA ASN A 109 17.83 -9.78 -9.58
C ASN A 109 17.84 -10.70 -8.36
N VAL A 110 19.01 -11.19 -7.97
CA VAL A 110 19.16 -12.07 -6.80
C VAL A 110 18.94 -11.28 -5.51
N VAL A 111 19.64 -10.15 -5.34
CA VAL A 111 19.53 -9.35 -4.11
C VAL A 111 18.12 -8.79 -3.93
N VAL A 112 17.52 -8.23 -4.98
CA VAL A 112 16.15 -7.71 -4.94
C VAL A 112 15.15 -8.83 -4.64
N SER A 113 15.32 -10.02 -5.22
CA SER A 113 14.45 -11.16 -4.93
C SER A 113 14.56 -11.61 -3.48
N TYR A 114 15.77 -11.73 -2.92
CA TYR A 114 15.95 -12.09 -1.51
C TYR A 114 15.35 -11.04 -0.58
N VAL A 115 15.60 -9.75 -0.83
CA VAL A 115 15.03 -8.65 -0.04
C VAL A 115 13.50 -8.68 -0.10
N ALA A 116 12.93 -8.85 -1.30
CA ALA A 116 11.49 -8.95 -1.47
C ALA A 116 10.90 -10.14 -0.70
N ILE A 117 11.54 -11.32 -0.76
CA ILE A 117 11.10 -12.50 -0.02
C ILE A 117 11.13 -12.24 1.49
N VAL A 118 12.22 -11.68 2.01
CA VAL A 118 12.36 -11.37 3.45
C VAL A 118 11.28 -10.38 3.90
N VAL A 119 11.05 -9.33 3.12
CA VAL A 119 10.03 -8.31 3.42
C VAL A 119 8.63 -8.91 3.37
N TYR A 120 8.27 -9.63 2.31
CA TYR A 120 6.94 -10.24 2.18
C TYR A 120 6.69 -11.32 3.23
N PHE A 121 7.70 -12.13 3.55
CA PHE A 121 7.61 -13.10 4.63
C PHE A 121 7.42 -12.40 5.99
N GLY A 122 8.18 -11.33 6.25
CA GLY A 122 8.02 -10.51 7.45
C GLY A 122 6.61 -9.94 7.58
N ILE A 123 6.07 -9.36 6.50
CA ILE A 123 4.68 -8.85 6.46
C ILE A 123 3.68 -9.98 6.70
N ALA A 124 3.85 -11.14 6.05
CA ALA A 124 2.96 -12.29 6.20
C ALA A 124 2.95 -12.83 7.64
N VAL A 125 4.12 -12.98 8.26
CA VAL A 125 4.26 -13.43 9.66
C VAL A 125 3.64 -12.41 10.61
N PHE A 126 3.90 -11.11 10.40
CA PHE A 126 3.32 -10.04 11.20
C PHE A 126 1.79 -10.05 11.14
N MET A 127 1.23 -10.11 9.93
CA MET A 127 -0.22 -10.18 9.71
C MET A 127 -0.83 -11.45 10.32
N LEU A 128 -0.16 -12.60 10.20
CA LEU A 128 -0.60 -13.85 10.81
C LEU A 128 -0.60 -13.75 12.34
N TRP A 129 0.41 -13.12 12.91
CA TRP A 129 0.52 -12.91 14.35
C TRP A 129 -0.58 -11.98 14.87
N GLU A 130 -0.82 -10.86 14.20
CA GLU A 130 -1.89 -9.92 14.52
C GLU A 130 -3.28 -10.56 14.39
N SER A 131 -3.51 -11.31 13.31
CA SER A 131 -4.76 -12.05 13.09
C SER A 131 -4.99 -13.09 14.19
N ARG A 132 -3.97 -13.90 14.53
CA ARG A 132 -4.05 -14.88 15.62
C ARG A 132 -4.29 -14.22 16.98
N LYS A 133 -3.68 -13.08 17.25
CA LYS A 133 -3.86 -12.32 18.50
C LYS A 133 -5.29 -11.77 18.60
N THR A 134 -5.83 -11.25 17.51
CA THR A 134 -7.22 -10.74 17.44
C THR A 134 -8.23 -11.88 17.62
N LEU A 135 -8.03 -13.02 16.95
CA LEU A 135 -8.90 -14.20 17.09
C LEU A 135 -8.85 -14.83 18.49
N ARG A 136 -7.66 -14.88 19.12
CA ARG A 136 -7.54 -15.33 20.51
C ARG A 136 -8.20 -14.39 21.51
N SER A 137 -8.30 -13.08 21.20
CA SER A 137 -9.03 -12.12 22.03
C SER A 137 -10.56 -12.15 21.82
N GLY A 138 -11.06 -12.87 20.81
CA GLY A 138 -12.45 -12.86 20.36
C GLY A 138 -13.38 -13.93 20.95
N ARG A 139 -12.89 -14.90 21.72
CA ARG A 139 -13.73 -15.99 22.26
C ARG A 139 -14.69 -15.57 23.39
N GLY A 140 -14.70 -14.28 23.76
CA GLY A 140 -15.58 -13.72 24.80
C GLY A 140 -16.55 -12.61 24.35
N ARG A 141 -16.67 -12.27 23.05
CA ARG A 141 -17.42 -11.07 22.64
C ARG A 141 -18.43 -11.23 21.51
N SER A 142 -18.66 -12.45 21.02
CA SER A 142 -19.45 -12.70 19.80
C SER A 142 -20.98 -12.82 20.01
N GLN A 143 -21.55 -12.50 21.18
CA GLN A 143 -23.01 -12.58 21.37
C GLN A 143 -23.73 -11.36 21.99
N SER A 144 -23.05 -10.28 22.37
CA SER A 144 -23.70 -9.16 23.10
C SER A 144 -23.66 -7.79 22.39
N GLY A 145 -23.39 -7.76 21.09
CA GLY A 145 -23.15 -6.49 20.36
C GLY A 145 -24.29 -5.96 19.49
N LEU A 146 -25.30 -6.77 19.16
CA LEU A 146 -26.32 -6.40 18.17
C LEU A 146 -27.46 -5.51 18.72
N VAL A 147 -27.48 -5.17 20.02
CA VAL A 147 -28.63 -4.50 20.66
C VAL A 147 -28.33 -3.14 21.32
N LYS A 148 -27.09 -2.65 21.40
CA LYS A 148 -26.86 -1.33 22.04
C LYS A 148 -26.05 -0.38 21.18
N GLY A 149 -26.78 0.47 20.47
CA GLY A 149 -26.27 1.70 19.89
C GLY A 149 -25.79 2.69 20.96
N ALA A 150 -25.04 3.68 20.46
CA ALA A 150 -24.92 5.03 21.00
C ALA A 150 -24.09 5.30 22.28
N GLU A 151 -23.12 4.47 22.68
CA GLU A 151 -22.11 4.93 23.65
C GLU A 151 -20.67 4.66 23.22
N SER A 152 -19.92 5.76 23.17
CA SER A 152 -18.46 5.93 23.19
C SER A 152 -17.67 4.65 23.48
N LYS A 153 -17.23 3.97 22.41
CA LYS A 153 -16.31 2.85 22.51
C LYS A 153 -14.96 3.36 23.00
N LYS A 154 -14.71 3.16 24.29
CA LYS A 154 -13.38 3.27 24.90
C LYS A 154 -12.49 2.17 24.32
N ASP A 155 -11.73 2.50 23.27
CA ASP A 155 -10.82 1.57 22.59
C ASP A 155 -9.71 1.10 23.52
N ARG A 156 -9.89 -0.09 24.11
CA ARG A 156 -8.79 -0.87 24.68
C ARG A 156 -8.09 -1.66 23.57
N SER A 157 -7.36 -0.94 22.72
CA SER A 157 -6.40 -1.55 21.80
C SER A 157 -5.12 -1.91 22.55
N ALA A 158 -4.43 -2.99 22.15
CA ALA A 158 -3.18 -3.46 22.77
C ALA A 158 -2.04 -2.43 22.70
N PHE A 159 -2.22 -1.37 21.90
CA PHE A 159 -1.33 -0.23 21.81
C PHE A 159 -1.61 0.85 22.87
N SER A 160 -2.68 0.76 23.67
CA SER A 160 -3.05 1.76 24.69
C SER A 160 -1.88 2.33 25.51
N PRO A 161 -0.94 1.52 26.05
CA PRO A 161 0.21 2.08 26.78
C PRO A 161 1.18 2.85 25.87
N VAL A 162 1.36 2.41 24.62
CA VAL A 162 2.21 3.07 23.62
C VAL A 162 1.54 4.34 23.08
N THR A 163 0.25 4.30 22.76
CA THR A 163 -0.52 5.47 22.32
C THR A 163 -0.56 6.55 23.39
N ARG A 164 -0.68 6.16 24.67
CA ARG A 164 -0.67 7.09 25.80
C ARG A 164 0.70 7.73 26.04
N ASN A 165 1.79 7.04 25.70
CA ASN A 165 3.14 7.64 25.70
C ASN A 165 3.36 8.59 24.52
N ILE A 166 2.80 8.27 23.35
CA ILE A 166 2.89 9.14 22.17
C ILE A 166 2.00 10.39 22.33
N GLN A 167 0.81 10.26 22.93
CA GLN A 167 -0.05 11.41 23.25
C GLN A 167 0.53 12.34 24.33
N ARG A 168 1.52 11.89 25.10
CA ARG A 168 2.29 12.74 26.02
C ARG A 168 3.34 13.59 25.31
N LEU A 169 3.73 13.24 24.09
CA LEU A 169 4.46 14.16 23.25
C LEU A 169 3.49 15.27 22.89
N LYS A 170 3.72 16.44 23.49
CA LYS A 170 2.99 17.67 23.24
C LYS A 170 3.32 18.11 21.81
N ILE A 171 2.68 17.46 20.84
CA ILE A 171 2.59 17.98 19.48
C ILE A 171 1.85 19.31 19.61
N TRP A 172 2.52 20.37 19.20
CA TRP A 172 1.98 21.72 19.22
C TRP A 172 0.63 21.71 18.48
N PRO A 173 -0.42 22.36 19.02
CA PRO A 173 -1.74 22.32 18.41
C PRO A 173 -1.65 22.73 16.94
N MET A 174 -2.13 21.84 16.07
CA MET A 174 -2.41 22.10 14.66
C MET A 174 -3.92 22.16 14.49
#